data_AF-A0A972VWK7-F1
#
_entry.id   AF-A0A972VWK7-F1
#
_cell.length_a   1.000
_cell.length_b   1.000
_cell.length_c   1.000
_cell.angle_alpha   90.00
_cell.angle_beta   90.00
_cell.angle_gamma   90.00
#
_symmetry.space_group_name_H-M   'P 1'
#
loop_
_entity.id
_entity.type
_entity.pdbx_description
1 polymer ?
#
loop_
_entity_poly.entity_id
_entity_poly.type
_entity_poly.pdbx_seq_one_letter_code
_entity_poly.pdbx_strand_id
1 'polypeptide(L)' 'VIERAQALNKGVLLKKLFASGHLQDNEAAIDFAMTQRAVSSAIIGTINPTHLAANVSAAVKALNTD' A
#
# COMPACT_ATOMS: atom_id res chain seq x y z
N VAL A 1 9.58 -9.20 8.48
CA VAL A 1 10.38 -8.80 7.29
C VAL A 1 10.48 -7.28 7.16
N ILE A 2 9.36 -6.55 7.14
CA ILE A 2 9.33 -5.07 7.01
C ILE A 2 10.22 -4.39 8.08
N GLU A 3 10.04 -4.72 9.35
CA GLU A 3 10.85 -4.18 10.46
C GLU A 3 12.36 -4.43 10.29
N ARG A 4 12.73 -5.66 9.89
CA ARG A 4 14.13 -6.01 9.64
C ARG A 4 14.71 -5.26 8.44
N ALA A 5 13.90 -5.06 7.40
CA ALA A 5 14.29 -4.29 6.23
C ALA A 5 14.53 -2.81 6.61
N GLN A 6 13.68 -2.24 7.49
CA GLN A 6 13.88 -0.90 8.04
C GLN A 6 15.23 -0.79 8.78
N ALA A 7 15.50 -1.73 9.70
CA ALA A 7 16.74 -1.74 10.48
C ALA A 7 18.01 -1.88 9.61
N LEU A 8 17.89 -2.44 8.40
CA LEU A 8 18.99 -2.67 7.47
C LEU A 8 19.02 -1.68 6.29
N ASN A 9 18.15 -0.67 6.30
CA ASN A 9 17.96 0.26 5.18
C ASN A 9 17.75 -0.46 3.83
N LYS A 10 16.83 -1.43 3.81
CA LYS A 10 16.41 -2.18 2.61
C LYS A 10 14.95 -1.85 2.29
N GLY A 11 14.68 -1.61 1.01
CA GLY A 11 13.31 -1.37 0.52
C GLY A 11 12.51 -2.66 0.36
N VAL A 12 11.19 -2.56 0.55
CA VAL A 12 10.22 -3.65 0.41
C VAL A 12 9.16 -3.27 -0.62
N LEU A 13 8.85 -4.22 -1.51
CA LEU A 13 7.69 -4.15 -2.39
C LEU A 13 6.60 -5.07 -1.84
N LEU A 14 5.42 -4.52 -1.56
CA LEU A 14 4.25 -5.31 -1.16
C LEU A 14 3.49 -5.79 -2.40
N LYS A 15 3.07 -7.05 -2.38
CA LYS A 15 2.20 -7.66 -3.40
C LYS A 15 0.94 -8.19 -2.75
N LYS A 16 -0.14 -8.34 -3.55
CA LYS A 16 -1.45 -8.81 -3.08
C LYS A 16 -1.99 -8.02 -1.89
N LEU A 17 -1.84 -6.69 -1.92
CA LEU A 17 -2.26 -5.82 -0.82
C LEU A 17 -3.72 -6.04 -0.43
N PHE A 18 -4.60 -6.26 -1.41
CA PHE A 18 -6.03 -6.49 -1.21
C PHE A 18 -6.42 -7.97 -1.01
N ALA A 19 -5.48 -8.85 -0.66
CA ALA A 19 -5.74 -10.27 -0.43
C ALA A 19 -6.54 -10.93 -1.58
N SER A 20 -6.23 -10.56 -2.83
CA SER A 20 -6.97 -11.01 -4.01
C SER A 20 -8.48 -10.70 -3.99
N GLY A 21 -8.88 -9.58 -3.36
CA GLY A 21 -10.26 -9.11 -3.29
C GLY A 21 -11.05 -9.58 -2.06
N HIS A 22 -10.43 -10.30 -1.12
CA HIS A 22 -11.09 -10.76 0.10
C HIS A 22 -11.11 -9.70 1.22
N LEU A 23 -10.31 -8.64 1.08
CA LEU A 23 -10.32 -7.52 2.02
C LEU A 23 -11.59 -6.70 1.85
N GLN A 24 -12.24 -6.40 2.98
CA GLN A 24 -13.43 -5.55 3.03
C GLN A 24 -13.08 -4.06 3.00
N ASP A 25 -11.90 -3.71 3.50
CA ASP A 25 -11.41 -2.33 3.58
C ASP A 25 -10.06 -2.19 2.87
N ASN A 26 -10.11 -1.70 1.65
CA ASN A 26 -8.92 -1.44 0.83
C ASN A 26 -8.19 -0.16 1.26
N GLU A 27 -8.89 0.83 1.83
CA GLU A 27 -8.25 2.08 2.28
C GLU A 27 -7.35 1.80 3.48
N ALA A 28 -7.82 1.02 4.46
CA ALA A 28 -6.99 0.61 5.61
C ALA A 28 -5.76 -0.20 5.19
N ALA A 29 -5.88 -1.04 4.15
CA ALA A 29 -4.74 -1.78 3.61
C ALA A 29 -3.72 -0.85 2.92
N ILE A 30 -4.18 0.18 2.22
CA ILE A 30 -3.31 1.21 1.61
C ILE A 30 -2.63 2.03 2.70
N ASP A 31 -3.36 2.46 3.72
CA ASP A 31 -2.82 3.22 4.85
C ASP A 31 -1.72 2.43 5.57
N PHE A 32 -1.97 1.15 5.86
CA PHE A 32 -0.94 0.24 6.37
C PHE A 32 0.28 0.18 5.46
N ALA A 33 0.13 0.14 4.14
CA ALA A 33 1.28 0.08 3.23
C ALA A 33 2.09 1.39 3.21
N MET A 34 1.41 2.54 3.19
CA MET A 34 2.05 3.85 2.99
C MET A 34 2.69 4.41 4.27
N THR A 35 2.23 3.98 5.45
CA THR A 35 2.78 4.43 6.75
C THR A 35 4.04 3.66 7.18
N GLN A 36 4.44 2.61 6.45
CA GLN A 36 5.59 1.78 6.80
C GLN A 36 6.87 2.28 6.10
N ARG A 37 7.81 2.85 6.87
CA ARG A 37 9.05 3.45 6.33
C ARG A 37 9.84 2.56 5.37
N ALA A 38 9.87 1.24 5.61
CA ALA A 38 10.61 0.31 4.75
C ALA A 38 9.83 -0.14 3.50
N VAL A 39 8.54 0.13 3.41
CA VAL A 39 7.74 -0.17 2.22
C VAL A 39 7.99 0.92 1.19
N SER A 40 8.65 0.55 0.10
CA SER A 40 8.95 1.48 -1.00
C SER A 40 7.78 1.61 -1.96
N SER A 41 7.00 0.54 -2.15
CA SER A 41 5.80 0.57 -3.01
C SER A 41 4.90 -0.63 -2.72
N ALA A 42 3.62 -0.50 -3.02
CA ALA A 42 2.66 -1.58 -3.07
C ALA A 42 2.14 -1.78 -4.51
N ILE A 43 2.19 -3.01 -5.00
CA ILE A 43 1.73 -3.38 -6.34
C ILE A 43 0.30 -3.89 -6.24
N ILE A 44 -0.62 -3.08 -6.78
CA ILE A 44 -2.06 -3.34 -6.79
C ILE A 44 -2.50 -3.61 -8.23
N GLY A 45 -3.10 -4.77 -8.48
CA GLY A 45 -3.66 -5.11 -9.79
C GLY A 45 -5.11 -4.65 -9.91
N THR A 46 -5.40 -3.82 -10.90
CA THR A 46 -6.77 -3.51 -11.35
C THR A 46 -6.74 -3.14 -12.83
N ILE A 47 -7.76 -3.56 -13.57
CA ILE A 47 -8.02 -3.10 -14.95
C ILE A 47 -9.13 -2.05 -15.01
N ASN A 48 -9.82 -1.82 -13.88
CA ASN A 48 -10.87 -0.82 -13.79
C ASN A 48 -10.24 0.56 -13.50
N PRO A 49 -10.39 1.56 -14.39
CA PRO A 49 -9.78 2.87 -14.23
C PRO A 49 -10.32 3.64 -13.02
N THR A 50 -11.60 3.45 -12.67
CA THR A 50 -12.19 4.04 -11.47
C THR A 50 -11.55 3.49 -10.21
N HIS A 51 -11.32 2.17 -10.14
CA HIS A 51 -10.60 1.58 -9.02
C HIS A 51 -9.15 2.05 -8.95
N LEU A 52 -8.48 2.22 -10.10
CA LEU A 52 -7.12 2.74 -10.14
C LEU A 52 -7.06 4.16 -9.55
N ALA A 53 -7.95 5.06 -9.99
CA ALA A 53 -8.04 6.42 -9.46
C ALA A 53 -8.35 6.43 -7.95
N ALA A 54 -9.27 5.59 -7.48
CA ALA A 54 -9.58 5.47 -6.06
C ALA A 54 -8.37 4.99 -5.22
N ASN A 55 -7.65 3.96 -5.70
CA ASN A 55 -6.45 3.45 -5.02
C ASN A 55 -5.35 4.53 -4.93
N VAL A 56 -5.13 5.30 -6.00
CA VAL A 56 -4.17 6.41 -6.00
C VAL A 56 -4.60 7.50 -5.03
N SER A 57 -5.86 7.90 -5.04
CA SER A 57 -6.41 8.90 -4.11
C SER A 57 -6.21 8.50 -2.65
N ALA A 58 -6.49 7.25 -2.30
CA ALA A 58 -6.26 6.71 -0.97
C ALA A 58 -4.77 6.70 -0.58
N ALA A 59 -3.87 6.36 -1.52
CA ALA A 59 -2.43 6.38 -1.26
C ALA A 59 -1.91 7.81 -1.02
N VAL A 60 -2.35 8.78 -1.82
CA VAL A 60 -2.02 10.20 -1.63
C VAL A 60 -2.53 10.71 -0.29
N LYS A 61 -3.77 10.37 0.08
CA LYS A 61 -4.35 10.71 1.38
C LYS A 61 -3.51 10.15 2.53
N ALA A 62 -3.13 8.87 2.50
CA ALA A 62 -2.33 8.24 3.53
C ALA A 62 -0.95 8.92 3.72
N LEU A 63 -0.32 9.35 2.61
CA LEU A 63 1.00 10.01 2.64
C LEU A 63 0.94 11.47 3.11
N ASN A 64 -0.21 12.14 2.99
CA ASN A 64 -0.39 13.55 3.32
C ASN A 64 -1.03 13.78 4.70
N THR A 65 -0.99 12.78 5.58
CA THR A 65 -1.52 12.93 6.94
C THR A 65 -0.46 13.63 7.79
N ASP A 66 -0.73 14.90 8.15
CA ASP A 66 0.06 15.70 9.11
C ASP A 66 0.06 15.11 10.53
#